data_AF-A0A7J7T836-F1
#
_entry.id   AF-A0A7J7T836-F1
#
_cell.length_a   1.000
_cell.length_b   1.000
_cell.length_c   1.000
_cell.angle_alpha   90.00
_cell.angle_beta   90.00
_cell.angle_gamma   90.00
#
_symmetry.space_group_name_H-M   'P 1'
#
loop_
_entity.id
_entity.type
_entity.pdbx_description
1 polymer ?
#
loop_
_entity_poly.entity_id
_entity_poly.type
_entity_poly.pdbx_seq_one_letter_code
_entity_poly.pdbx_strand_id
1 'polypeptide(L)'
;MEEDFMKPAISVVDELLEAGVNVTVYNGQLDLIVDTMGQEAWVRKLKWTELSKFNQLKWKPLYNDPTSSETSAFVKSHKNLAFYWILKAGHMVPSDQGDTALKMMKLVTGQRVGWTGLQVSCLALGHRS
;
A
#
# COMPACT_ATOMS: atom_id res chain seq x y z
N MET A 1 16.88 10.67 -20.55
CA MET A 1 16.34 10.74 -19.17
C MET A 1 15.57 12.04 -18.92
N GLU A 2 15.83 13.13 -19.66
CA GLU A 2 15.10 14.41 -19.54
C GLU A 2 13.66 14.39 -20.08
N GLU A 3 13.34 13.53 -21.06
CA GLU A 3 12.03 13.58 -21.73
C GLU A 3 10.83 13.26 -20.82
N ASP A 4 11.03 12.69 -19.63
CA ASP A 4 9.96 12.39 -18.66
C ASP A 4 10.16 13.07 -17.30
N PHE A 5 11.09 14.03 -17.20
CA PHE A 5 11.31 14.75 -15.96
C PHE A 5 10.15 15.72 -15.69
N MET A 6 9.54 15.63 -14.50
CA MET A 6 8.44 16.49 -14.03
C MET A 6 7.15 16.43 -14.87
N LYS A 7 6.95 15.36 -15.66
CA LYS A 7 5.64 15.10 -16.29
C LYS A 7 4.68 14.44 -15.30
N PRO A 8 3.38 14.77 -15.34
CA PRO A 8 2.40 14.16 -14.45
C PRO A 8 2.15 12.69 -14.83
N ALA A 9 2.37 11.76 -13.90
CA ALA A 9 2.13 10.33 -14.10
C ALA A 9 0.66 9.90 -13.86
N ILE A 10 -0.25 10.85 -13.65
CA ILE A 10 -1.63 10.55 -13.23
C ILE A 10 -2.41 9.70 -14.23
N SER A 11 -2.24 9.95 -15.54
CA SER A 11 -2.91 9.17 -16.59
C SER A 11 -2.40 7.74 -16.66
N VAL A 12 -1.11 7.52 -16.46
CA VAL A 12 -0.51 6.18 -16.42
C VAL A 12 -1.07 5.38 -15.25
N VAL A 13 -1.25 6.02 -14.09
CA VAL A 13 -1.82 5.36 -12.91
C VAL A 13 -3.30 5.00 -13.14
N ASP A 14 -4.07 5.86 -13.80
CA ASP A 14 -5.44 5.53 -14.20
C ASP A 14 -5.48 4.30 -15.13
N GLU A 15 -4.61 4.24 -16.15
CA GLU A 15 -4.52 3.11 -17.06
C GLU A 15 -4.15 1.80 -16.34
N LEU A 16 -3.19 1.84 -15.42
CA LEU A 16 -2.78 0.68 -14.61
C LEU A 16 -3.94 0.19 -13.73
N LEU A 17 -4.65 1.11 -13.10
CA LEU A 17 -5.77 0.77 -12.22
C LEU A 17 -6.94 0.16 -13.00
N GLU A 18 -7.26 0.68 -14.19
CA GLU A 18 -8.28 0.12 -15.08
C GLU A 18 -7.86 -1.23 -15.67
N ALA A 19 -6.57 -1.43 -15.94
CA ALA A 19 -6.02 -2.73 -16.35
C ALA A 19 -5.98 -3.78 -15.21
N GLY A 20 -6.40 -3.42 -14.00
CA GLY A 20 -6.43 -4.33 -12.84
C GLY A 20 -5.06 -4.55 -12.18
N VAL A 21 -4.06 -3.72 -12.49
CA VAL A 21 -2.74 -3.79 -11.85
C VAL A 21 -2.83 -3.26 -10.43
N ASN A 22 -2.17 -3.92 -9.49
CA ASN A 22 -2.09 -3.47 -8.11
C ASN A 22 -1.20 -2.22 -8.00
N VAL A 23 -1.79 -1.10 -7.59
CA VAL A 23 -1.10 0.15 -7.32
C VAL A 23 -1.12 0.44 -5.83
N THR A 24 0.05 0.69 -5.27
CA THR A 24 0.19 1.10 -3.86
C THR A 24 0.89 2.46 -3.80
N VAL A 25 0.23 3.41 -3.15
CA VAL A 25 0.79 4.71 -2.78
C VAL A 25 1.21 4.63 -1.31
N TYR A 26 2.36 5.17 -0.95
CA TYR A 26 2.77 5.27 0.45
C TYR A 26 3.57 6.53 0.70
N ASN A 27 3.33 7.16 1.86
CA ASN A 27 4.05 8.37 2.27
C ASN A 27 4.33 8.36 3.77
N GLY A 28 5.48 8.94 4.13
CA GLY A 28 5.79 9.27 5.51
C GLY A 28 5.05 10.52 5.97
N GLN A 29 4.54 10.50 7.20
CA GLN A 29 3.81 11.60 7.82
C GLN A 29 4.59 12.92 7.90
N LEU A 30 5.92 12.85 8.00
CA LEU A 30 6.83 13.97 8.21
C LEU A 30 7.55 14.41 6.92
N ASP A 31 7.16 13.89 5.76
CA ASP A 31 7.70 14.34 4.47
C ASP A 31 7.15 15.72 4.10
N LEU A 32 8.05 16.69 3.90
CA LEU A 32 7.73 18.06 3.54
C LEU A 32 7.72 18.31 2.03
N ILE A 33 8.44 17.48 1.26
CA ILE A 33 8.58 17.67 -0.19
C ILE A 33 7.39 17.01 -0.90
N VAL A 34 6.99 15.84 -0.40
CA VAL A 34 5.90 15.03 -0.97
C VAL A 34 4.91 14.68 0.12
N ASP A 35 4.22 15.70 0.62
CA ASP A 35 3.39 15.59 1.81
C ASP A 35 2.12 14.75 1.59
N THR A 36 1.56 14.25 2.69
CA THR A 36 0.39 13.37 2.66
C THR A 36 -0.86 14.06 2.08
N MET A 37 -1.06 15.36 2.33
CA MET A 37 -2.22 16.08 1.80
C MET A 37 -2.10 16.28 0.29
N GLY A 38 -0.90 16.62 -0.20
CA GLY A 38 -0.61 16.71 -1.63
C GLY A 38 -0.87 15.38 -2.35
N GLN A 39 -0.44 14.28 -1.75
CA GLN A 39 -0.66 12.92 -2.27
C GLN A 39 -2.14 12.52 -2.24
N GLU A 40 -2.87 12.82 -1.16
CA GLU A 40 -4.32 12.59 -1.11
C GLU A 40 -5.06 13.43 -2.17
N ALA A 41 -4.68 14.70 -2.35
CA ALA A 41 -5.25 15.55 -3.39
C ALA A 41 -4.93 15.02 -4.80
N TRP A 42 -3.75 14.43 -5.00
CA TRP A 42 -3.39 13.78 -6.26
C TRP A 42 -4.21 12.51 -6.51
N VAL A 43 -4.36 11.61 -5.52
CA VAL A 43 -5.22 10.42 -5.63
C VAL A 43 -6.67 10.80 -5.95
N ARG A 44 -7.19 11.88 -5.36
CA ARG A 44 -8.56 12.37 -5.63
C ARG A 44 -8.77 12.88 -7.05
N LYS A 45 -7.71 13.13 -7.82
CA LYS A 45 -7.79 13.56 -9.24
C LYS A 45 -7.78 12.40 -10.22
N LEU A 46 -7.57 11.17 -9.76
CA LEU A 46 -7.65 9.97 -10.60
C LEU A 46 -9.04 9.89 -11.26
N LYS A 47 -9.09 9.26 -12.43
CA LYS A 47 -10.33 8.96 -13.16
C LYS A 47 -10.77 7.51 -13.01
N TRP A 48 -10.03 6.71 -12.24
CA TRP A 48 -10.37 5.33 -11.92
C TRP A 48 -11.83 5.16 -11.47
N THR A 49 -12.53 4.20 -12.10
CA THR A 49 -13.98 3.98 -11.95
C THR A 49 -14.43 3.75 -10.50
N GLU A 50 -13.55 3.21 -9.66
CA GLU A 50 -13.86 2.87 -8.26
C GLU A 50 -13.39 3.94 -7.25
N LEU A 51 -12.85 5.06 -7.74
CA LEU A 51 -12.32 6.14 -6.90
C LEU A 51 -13.36 6.71 -5.93
N SER A 52 -14.62 6.84 -6.37
CA SER A 52 -15.70 7.35 -5.50
C SER A 52 -15.86 6.50 -4.23
N LYS A 53 -15.79 5.17 -4.37
CA LYS A 53 -15.87 4.25 -3.22
C LYS A 53 -14.61 4.32 -2.38
N PHE A 54 -13.43 4.39 -3.01
CA PHE A 54 -12.16 4.56 -2.31
C PHE A 54 -12.13 5.83 -1.44
N ASN A 55 -12.64 6.95 -1.97
CA ASN A 55 -12.67 8.24 -1.25
C ASN A 55 -13.60 8.22 -0.03
N GLN A 56 -14.66 7.40 -0.04
CA GLN A 56 -15.59 7.23 1.08
C GLN A 56 -15.01 6.37 2.21
N LEU A 57 -13.91 5.65 1.96
CA LEU A 57 -13.29 4.82 3.00
C LEU A 57 -12.70 5.68 4.12
N LYS A 58 -12.88 5.18 5.34
CA LYS A 58 -12.15 5.68 6.51
C LYS A 58 -10.76 5.05 6.56
N TRP A 59 -9.79 5.82 7.02
CA TRP A 59 -8.47 5.33 7.37
C TRP A 59 -8.57 4.23 8.43
N LYS A 60 -7.91 3.10 8.19
CA LYS A 60 -7.81 1.99 9.15
C LYS A 60 -6.42 1.97 9.76
N PRO A 61 -6.28 1.82 11.09
CA PRO A 61 -4.96 1.71 11.69
C PRO A 61 -4.30 0.38 11.31
N LEU A 62 -3.00 0.45 11.07
CA LEU A 62 -2.09 -0.67 10.92
C LEU A 62 -1.12 -0.64 12.10
N TYR A 63 -0.89 -1.79 12.69
CA TYR A 63 0.03 -1.99 13.82
C TYR A 63 1.17 -2.87 13.33
N ASN A 64 2.39 -2.71 13.83
CA ASN A 64 3.50 -3.62 13.49
C ASN A 64 3.31 -4.98 14.17
N ASP A 65 2.96 -4.95 15.46
CA ASP A 65 2.72 -6.12 16.31
C ASP A 65 1.21 -6.27 16.63
N PRO A 66 0.62 -7.47 16.53
CA PRO A 66 -0.77 -7.73 16.93
C PRO A 66 -1.10 -7.39 18.40
N THR A 67 -0.11 -7.38 19.28
CA THR A 67 -0.25 -7.12 20.71
C THR A 67 -0.04 -5.65 21.08
N SER A 68 0.51 -4.85 20.16
CA SER A 68 0.74 -3.43 20.38
C SER A 68 -0.50 -2.61 20.04
N SER A 69 -0.78 -1.60 20.87
CA SER A 69 -1.77 -0.56 20.60
C SER A 69 -1.19 0.63 19.82
N GLU A 70 0.10 0.63 19.54
CA GLU A 70 0.76 1.71 18.82
C GLU A 70 0.51 1.61 17.32
N THR A 71 -0.28 2.55 16.81
CA THR A 71 -0.52 2.65 15.36
C THR A 71 0.78 3.03 14.67
N SER A 72 1.17 2.24 13.67
CA SER A 72 2.39 2.49 12.88
C SER A 72 2.08 3.11 11.51
N ALA A 73 0.89 2.85 10.97
CA ALA A 73 0.40 3.51 9.77
C ALA A 73 -1.13 3.57 9.76
N PHE A 74 -1.69 4.40 8.89
CA PHE A 74 -3.07 4.31 8.47
C PHE A 74 -3.15 3.82 7.03
N VAL A 75 -4.14 2.99 6.70
CA VAL A 75 -4.33 2.45 5.36
C VAL A 75 -5.76 2.64 4.86
N LYS A 76 -5.90 3.01 3.59
CA LYS A 76 -7.11 2.83 2.78
C LYS A 76 -6.81 1.81 1.69
N SER A 77 -7.71 0.86 1.47
CA SER A 77 -7.56 -0.10 0.39
C SER A 77 -8.93 -0.45 -0.17
N HIS A 78 -9.05 -0.39 -1.50
CA HIS A 78 -10.22 -0.80 -2.26
C HIS A 78 -9.74 -1.43 -3.56
N LYS A 79 -10.20 -2.65 -3.85
CA LYS A 79 -9.73 -3.43 -5.01
C LYS A 79 -8.20 -3.40 -5.15
N ASN A 80 -7.69 -2.95 -6.28
CA ASN A 80 -6.28 -2.90 -6.66
C ASN A 80 -5.59 -1.57 -6.31
N LEU A 81 -6.24 -0.68 -5.54
CA LEU A 81 -5.61 0.54 -5.02
C LEU A 81 -5.46 0.45 -3.49
N ALA A 82 -4.24 0.69 -3.00
CA ALA A 82 -3.95 0.86 -1.59
C ALA A 82 -3.17 2.17 -1.36
N PHE A 83 -3.47 2.86 -0.26
CA PHE A 83 -2.74 4.06 0.18
C PHE A 83 -2.36 3.90 1.65
N TYR A 84 -1.06 3.95 1.93
CA TYR A 84 -0.46 3.91 3.26
C TYR A 84 0.04 5.28 3.68
N TRP A 85 -0.37 5.70 4.88
CA TRP A 85 0.15 6.88 5.56
C TRP A 85 0.92 6.43 6.79
N ILE A 86 2.26 6.51 6.72
CA ILE A 86 3.16 5.88 7.69
C ILE A 86 3.57 6.91 8.74
N LEU A 87 3.26 6.63 9.99
CA LEU A 87 3.49 7.56 11.10
C LEU A 87 4.96 7.59 11.47
N LYS A 88 5.45 8.74 11.96
CA LYS A 88 6.86 8.91 12.40
C LYS A 88 7.90 8.59 11.32
N ALA A 89 7.56 8.73 10.04
CA ALA A 89 8.47 8.61 8.91
C ALA A 89 8.50 9.90 8.09
N GLY A 90 9.67 10.27 7.57
CA GLY A 90 9.84 11.33 6.57
C GLY A 90 9.87 10.76 5.16
N HIS A 91 10.69 11.36 4.29
CA HIS A 91 10.81 10.99 2.88
C HIS A 91 11.30 9.55 2.68
N MET A 92 12.25 9.10 3.53
CA MET A 92 12.88 7.79 3.43
C MET A 92 12.22 6.80 4.40
N VAL A 93 10.96 6.47 4.13
CA VAL A 93 10.15 5.56 4.96
C VAL A 93 10.89 4.29 5.44
N PRO A 94 11.62 3.54 4.60
CA PRO A 94 12.33 2.34 5.08
C PRO A 94 13.45 2.62 6.07
N SER A 95 14.05 3.82 6.03
CA SER A 95 15.07 4.25 6.97
C SER A 95 14.45 4.67 8.30
N ASP A 96 13.33 5.40 8.26
CA ASP A 96 12.71 5.97 9.46
C ASP A 96 11.81 4.95 10.20
N GLN A 97 11.13 4.07 9.44
CA GLN A 97 10.15 3.10 9.94
C GLN A 97 10.32 1.73 9.25
N GLY A 98 11.48 1.11 9.44
CA GLY A 98 11.85 -0.16 8.77
C GLY A 98 10.84 -1.30 8.97
N ASP A 99 10.35 -1.51 10.20
CA ASP A 99 9.39 -2.57 10.50
C ASP A 99 8.06 -2.36 9.77
N THR A 100 7.57 -1.13 9.72
CA THR A 100 6.33 -0.77 9.03
C THR A 100 6.50 -0.86 7.53
N ALA A 101 7.64 -0.42 6.99
CA ALA A 101 7.97 -0.56 5.58
C ALA A 101 8.01 -2.04 5.16
N LEU A 102 8.66 -2.89 5.96
CA LEU A 102 8.71 -4.33 5.72
C LEU A 102 7.31 -4.96 5.79
N LYS A 103 6.49 -4.57 6.78
CA LYS A 103 5.12 -5.05 6.90
C LYS A 103 4.27 -4.66 5.70
N MET A 104 4.32 -3.40 5.28
CA MET A 104 3.66 -2.90 4.07
C MET A 104 4.11 -3.70 2.85
N MET A 105 5.42 -3.90 2.66
CA MET A 105 5.95 -4.63 1.51
C MET A 105 5.45 -6.09 1.47
N LYS A 106 5.41 -6.77 2.63
CA LYS A 106 4.84 -8.13 2.73
C LYS A 106 3.36 -8.15 2.33
N LEU A 107 2.57 -7.18 2.81
CA LEU A 107 1.16 -7.06 2.44
C LEU A 107 0.97 -6.81 0.93
N VAL A 108 1.77 -5.94 0.32
CA VAL A 108 1.69 -5.61 -1.11
C VAL A 108 2.09 -6.79 -2.01
N THR A 109 3.12 -7.54 -1.62
CA THR A 109 3.61 -8.71 -2.37
C THR A 109 2.81 -10.00 -2.09
N GLY A 110 1.80 -9.94 -1.22
CA GLY A 110 1.07 -11.13 -0.78
C GLY A 110 1.92 -12.14 0.00
N GLN A 111 3.10 -11.73 0.47
CA GLN A 111 3.89 -12.55 1.38
C GLN A 111 3.16 -12.63 2.72
N ARG A 112 2.80 -13.86 3.13
CA ARG A 112 2.18 -14.07 4.44
C ARG A 112 3.09 -13.52 5.53
N VAL A 113 2.56 -12.56 6.29
CA VAL A 113 3.15 -12.16 7.57
C VAL A 113 2.85 -13.29 8.57
N GLY A 114 3.65 -14.36 8.58
CA GLY A 114 3.53 -15.46 9.57
C GLY A 114 3.93 -14.99 10.97
N TRP A 115 3.43 -15.52 12.08
CA TRP A 115 3.17 -16.94 12.37
C TRP A 115 2.11 -17.15 13.48
N THR A 116 1.14 -18.03 13.24
CA THR A 116 0.70 -19.04 14.23
C THR A 116 0.68 -20.38 13.49
N GLY A 117 1.26 -21.43 14.10
CA GLY A 117 1.61 -22.66 13.40
C GLY A 117 0.41 -23.45 12.85
N LEU A 118 0.55 -23.95 11.62
CA LEU A 118 0.31 -25.36 11.28
C LEU A 118 0.77 -25.65 9.84
N GLN A 119 1.66 -26.64 9.73
CA GLN A 119 1.92 -27.57 8.64
C GLN A 119 1.89 -27.09 7.17
N VAL A 120 3.07 -27.13 6.56
CA VAL A 120 3.22 -27.50 5.15
C VAL A 120 2.63 -28.89 4.96
N SER A 121 1.54 -29.00 4.22
CA SER A 121 1.08 -30.25 3.61
C SER A 121 0.93 -30.00 2.13
N CYS A 122 2.02 -30.23 1.41
CA CYS A 122 1.96 -30.72 0.04
C CYS A 122 1.14 -32.01 0.08
N LEU A 123 -0.13 -31.99 -0.33
CA LEU A 123 -0.83 -33.23 -0.66
C LEU A 123 -0.75 -33.41 -2.17
N ALA A 124 0.01 -34.43 -2.51
CA ALA A 124 0.29 -34.88 -3.84
C ALA A 124 -0.98 -35.13 -4.66
N LEU A 125 -0.83 -34.81 -5.94
CA LEU A 125 -1.46 -35.39 -7.11
C LEU A 125 -2.11 -36.75 -6.84
N GLY A 126 -3.38 -36.84 -7.22
CA GLY A 126 -4.09 -38.12 -7.28
C GLY A 126 -3.45 -39.06 -8.29
N HIS A 127 -3.40 -40.33 -7.93
CA HIS A 127 -3.54 -41.44 -8.87
C HIS A 127 -4.56 -42.41 -8.29
N ARG A 128 -5.66 -42.56 -9.03
CA ARG A 128 -6.59 -43.69 -8.91
C ARG A 128 -5.92 -44.90 -9.54
N SER A 129 -5.94 -46.03 -8.85
CA SER A 129 -5.99 -47.37 -9.42
C SER A 129 -6.73 -48.24 -8.41
#